data_AF-A0A955SKX1-F1
#
_entry.id   AF-A0A955SKX1-F1
#
_cell.length_a   1.000
_cell.length_b   1.000
_cell.length_c   1.000
_cell.angle_alpha   90.00
_cell.angle_beta   90.00
_cell.angle_gamma   90.00
#
_symmetry.space_group_name_H-M   'P 1'
#
loop_
_entity.id
_entity.type
_entity.pdbx_description
1 polymer ?
#
loop_
_entity_poly.entity_id
_entity_poly.type
_entity_poly.pdbx_seq_one_letter_code
_entity_poly.pdbx_strand_id
1 'polypeptide(L)'
;EQFSESNEFTLRIGQNVSKQQLLKKMRVAHPATFVKHEVYRDFGMFSEGFRIAADHEFLLRIWDKVAIGFLPETLVRMKIGGISTNQFVASYRESMAAAILNGMPPTSAYVTYNYEILKNILLNISRKQRSAFGSQDIKTNFSQ
;
A
#
# COMPACT_ATOMS: atom_id res chain seq x y z
N GLU A 1 -17.56 -2.65 5.38
CA GLU A 1 -17.44 -1.55 6.35
C GLU A 1 -18.05 -2.04 7.65
N GLN A 2 -17.39 -1.82 8.79
CA GLN A 2 -17.94 -2.14 10.10
C GLN A 2 -17.74 -0.91 10.99
N PHE A 3 -18.85 -0.31 11.39
CA PHE A 3 -18.84 0.75 12.40
C PHE A 3 -18.61 0.08 13.76
N SER A 4 -17.53 0.46 14.44
CA SER A 4 -17.34 0.15 15.86
C SER A 4 -18.26 1.04 16.69
N GLU A 5 -18.66 0.58 17.87
CA GLU A 5 -19.43 1.33 18.90
C GLU A 5 -18.82 2.69 19.30
N SER A 6 -17.61 3.01 18.81
CA SER A 6 -16.82 4.22 19.14
C SER A 6 -16.82 5.32 18.06
N ASN A 7 -17.68 5.26 17.03
CA ASN A 7 -17.65 6.17 15.86
C ASN A 7 -16.33 6.12 15.04
N GLU A 8 -15.48 5.11 15.26
CA GLU A 8 -14.22 4.94 14.52
C GLU A 8 -14.47 4.21 13.19
N PHE A 9 -14.09 4.83 12.08
CA PHE A 9 -14.18 4.23 10.74
C PHE A 9 -13.04 3.22 10.53
N THR A 10 -13.39 1.96 10.29
CA THR A 10 -12.42 0.89 10.04
C THR A 10 -12.56 0.30 8.64
N LEU A 11 -11.43 0.17 7.94
CA LEU A 11 -11.33 -0.50 6.64
C LEU A 11 -10.63 -1.84 6.81
N ARG A 12 -11.33 -2.94 6.52
CA ARG A 12 -10.73 -4.28 6.49
C ARG A 12 -9.97 -4.46 5.18
N ILE A 13 -8.68 -4.76 5.27
CA ILE A 13 -7.80 -5.01 4.13
C ILE A 13 -7.15 -6.40 4.25
N GLY A 14 -6.85 -7.01 3.12
CA GLY A 14 -6.22 -8.34 3.04
C GLY A 14 -6.90 -9.22 1.99
N GLN A 15 -6.10 -9.83 1.12
CA GLN A 15 -6.57 -10.76 0.10
C GLN A 15 -5.44 -11.75 -0.24
N ASN A 16 -5.81 -12.86 -0.88
CA ASN A 16 -4.81 -13.71 -1.53
C ASN A 16 -4.25 -12.97 -2.76
N VAL A 17 -2.93 -12.86 -2.85
CA VAL A 17 -2.22 -12.04 -3.85
C VAL A 17 -1.36 -12.95 -4.72
N SER A 18 -1.34 -12.70 -6.03
CA SER A 18 -0.37 -13.33 -6.93
C SER A 18 0.89 -12.48 -7.11
N LYS A 19 2.01 -13.10 -7.52
CA LYS A 19 3.25 -12.36 -7.82
C LYS A 19 3.04 -11.26 -8.86
N GLN A 20 2.23 -11.51 -9.90
CA GLN A 20 1.93 -10.51 -10.92
C GLN A 20 1.19 -9.29 -10.35
N GLN A 21 0.32 -9.52 -9.37
CA GLN A 21 -0.35 -8.44 -8.67
C GLN A 21 0.61 -7.68 -7.75
N LEU A 22 1.54 -8.39 -7.10
CA LEU A 22 2.56 -7.80 -6.24
C LEU A 22 3.54 -6.94 -7.05
N LEU A 23 4.03 -7.43 -8.20
CA LEU A 23 4.92 -6.68 -9.11
C LEU A 23 4.34 -5.33 -9.52
N LYS A 24 3.01 -5.23 -9.68
CA LYS A 24 2.35 -3.97 -10.02
C LYS A 24 2.25 -3.03 -8.82
N LYS A 25 2.00 -3.56 -7.62
CA LYS A 25 1.78 -2.77 -6.40
C LYS A 25 1.81 -3.67 -5.17
N MET A 26 2.34 -3.15 -4.06
CA MET A 26 2.15 -3.74 -2.73
C MET A 26 0.65 -3.88 -2.41
N ARG A 27 0.14 -5.11 -2.50
CA ARG A 27 -1.25 -5.48 -2.15
C ARG A 27 -1.33 -6.38 -0.92
N VAL A 28 -0.20 -6.83 -0.43
CA VAL A 28 -0.12 -7.60 0.81
C VAL A 28 -0.37 -6.66 1.97
N ALA A 29 -1.15 -7.12 2.95
CA ALA A 29 -1.27 -6.45 4.23
C ALA A 29 0.04 -6.65 5.02
N HIS A 30 1.07 -5.91 4.60
CA HIS A 30 2.44 -6.01 5.13
C HIS A 30 2.54 -5.89 6.67
N PRO A 31 1.70 -5.11 7.39
CA PRO A 31 1.76 -5.08 8.86
C PRO A 31 1.33 -6.39 9.52
N ALA A 32 0.55 -7.22 8.81
CA ALA A 32 0.05 -8.52 9.25
C ALA A 32 0.77 -9.68 8.54
N THR A 33 2.01 -9.44 8.07
CA THR A 33 2.81 -10.45 7.38
C THR A 33 3.84 -11.05 8.31
N PHE A 34 3.86 -12.38 8.41
CA PHE A 34 4.79 -13.13 9.23
C PHE A 34 5.67 -14.00 8.35
N VAL A 35 6.97 -13.94 8.58
CA VAL A 35 7.97 -14.67 7.79
C VAL A 35 8.84 -15.46 8.75
N LYS A 36 9.06 -16.74 8.44
CA LYS A 36 9.86 -17.62 9.28
C LYS A 36 11.31 -17.15 9.32
N HIS A 37 11.98 -17.40 10.44
CA HIS A 37 13.39 -17.03 10.62
C HIS A 37 14.32 -17.62 9.54
N GLU A 38 14.06 -18.87 9.13
CA GLU A 38 14.83 -19.55 8.07
C GLU A 38 14.83 -18.78 6.73
N VAL A 39 13.73 -18.10 6.39
CA VAL A 39 13.63 -17.32 5.15
C VAL A 39 14.57 -16.11 5.19
N TYR A 40 14.70 -15.44 6.33
CA TYR A 40 15.65 -14.33 6.48
C TYR A 40 17.11 -14.80 6.40
N ARG A 41 17.39 -15.98 6.97
CA ARG A 41 18.73 -16.59 6.89
C ARG A 41 19.09 -16.97 5.46
N ASP A 42 18.15 -17.56 4.72
CA ASP A 42 18.42 -18.13 3.40
C ASP A 42 18.34 -17.08 2.27
N PHE A 43 17.53 -16.02 2.42
CA PHE A 43 17.33 -14.97 1.41
C PHE A 43 17.76 -13.57 1.84
N GLY A 44 18.39 -13.44 3.00
CA GLY A 44 18.89 -12.19 3.56
C GLY A 44 17.80 -11.28 4.15
N MET A 45 18.24 -10.28 4.91
CA MET A 45 17.40 -9.26 5.55
C MET A 45 16.85 -8.23 4.54
N PHE A 46 16.01 -7.30 5.00
CA PHE A 46 15.54 -6.18 4.20
C PHE A 46 16.70 -5.38 3.60
N SER A 47 16.57 -4.97 2.35
CA SER A 47 17.59 -4.16 1.68
C SER A 47 17.57 -2.72 2.20
N GLU A 48 18.73 -2.24 2.68
CA GLU A 48 18.91 -0.86 3.11
C GLU A 48 18.86 0.16 1.95
N GLY A 49 18.91 -0.32 0.70
CA GLY A 49 18.75 0.51 -0.49
C GLY A 49 17.33 1.05 -0.70
N PHE A 50 16.34 0.53 0.04
CA PHE A 50 14.94 0.95 0.00
C PHE A 50 14.55 1.55 1.35
N ARG A 51 14.24 2.84 1.39
CA ARG A 51 13.94 3.53 2.65
C ARG A 51 12.47 3.47 3.04
N ILE A 52 11.59 3.32 2.05
CA ILE A 52 10.14 3.34 2.18
C ILE A 52 9.54 2.00 1.76
N ALA A 53 10.05 1.39 0.68
CA ALA A 53 9.48 0.17 0.09
C ALA A 53 10.34 -1.10 0.31
N ALA A 54 11.07 -1.16 1.43
CA ALA A 54 11.91 -2.31 1.77
C ALA A 54 11.11 -3.62 1.91
N ASP A 55 9.92 -3.51 2.49
CA ASP A 55 8.97 -4.62 2.61
C ASP A 55 8.52 -5.15 1.23
N HIS A 56 8.28 -4.24 0.28
CA HIS A 56 7.89 -4.59 -1.07
C HIS A 56 8.99 -5.32 -1.83
N GLU A 57 10.23 -4.81 -1.76
CA GLU A 57 11.38 -5.49 -2.35
C GLU A 57 11.58 -6.88 -1.75
N PHE A 58 11.55 -6.98 -0.42
CA PHE A 58 11.75 -8.25 0.27
C PHE A 58 10.71 -9.30 -0.13
N LEU A 59 9.43 -8.93 -0.13
CA LEU A 59 8.35 -9.84 -0.53
C LEU A 59 8.48 -10.28 -1.99
N LEU A 60 8.81 -9.37 -2.91
CA LEU A 60 9.05 -9.71 -4.31
C LEU A 60 10.21 -10.69 -4.49
N ARG A 61 11.29 -10.51 -3.71
CA ARG A 61 12.50 -11.32 -3.77
C ARG A 61 12.29 -12.77 -3.35
N ILE A 62 11.42 -13.00 -2.38
CA ILE A 62 11.16 -14.34 -1.80
C ILE A 62 9.91 -15.02 -2.37
N TRP A 63 9.05 -14.29 -3.10
CA TRP A 63 7.67 -14.72 -3.38
C TRP A 63 7.51 -16.13 -3.97
N ASP A 64 8.34 -16.49 -4.96
CA ASP A 64 8.27 -17.80 -5.63
C ASP A 64 9.24 -18.82 -5.03
N LYS A 65 9.97 -18.44 -3.97
CA LYS A 65 11.03 -19.26 -3.37
C LYS A 65 10.59 -19.91 -2.06
N VAL A 66 9.42 -19.52 -1.54
CA VAL A 66 8.87 -20.01 -0.28
C VAL A 66 7.39 -20.34 -0.43
N ALA A 67 6.88 -21.20 0.46
CA ALA A 67 5.45 -21.44 0.55
C ALA A 67 4.75 -20.21 1.16
N ILE A 68 3.69 -19.74 0.51
CA ILE A 68 2.91 -18.57 0.93
C ILE A 68 1.47 -19.01 1.21
N GLY A 69 0.97 -18.63 2.39
CA GLY A 69 -0.42 -18.83 2.79
C GLY A 69 -1.10 -17.50 3.09
N PHE A 70 -2.39 -17.42 2.81
CA PHE A 70 -3.24 -16.29 3.21
C PHE A 70 -4.23 -16.76 4.27
N LEU A 71 -4.23 -16.10 5.44
CA LEU A 71 -5.20 -16.33 6.51
C LEU A 71 -6.29 -15.26 6.42
N PRO A 72 -7.57 -15.63 6.16
CA PRO A 72 -8.66 -14.66 6.00
C PRO A 72 -9.18 -14.12 7.35
N GLU A 73 -8.29 -13.83 8.29
CA GLU A 73 -8.58 -13.30 9.62
C GLU A 73 -7.93 -11.93 9.84
N THR A 74 -8.57 -11.09 10.65
CA THR A 74 -8.03 -9.78 10.99
C THR A 74 -7.06 -9.91 12.15
N LEU A 75 -5.75 -9.80 11.87
CA LEU A 75 -4.70 -9.96 12.87
C LEU A 75 -4.22 -8.64 13.48
N VAL A 76 -4.24 -7.55 12.70
CA VAL A 76 -3.61 -6.27 13.07
C VAL A 76 -4.54 -5.11 12.73
N ARG A 77 -4.58 -4.11 13.61
CA ARG A 77 -5.19 -2.79 13.38
C ARG A 77 -4.08 -1.76 13.19
N MET A 78 -4.07 -1.09 12.04
CA MET A 78 -3.08 -0.05 11.71
C MET A 78 -3.79 1.30 11.49
N LYS A 79 -3.20 2.38 11.99
CA LYS A 79 -3.67 3.74 11.70
C LYS A 79 -3.35 4.13 10.24
N ILE A 80 -4.26 4.84 9.60
CA ILE A 80 -4.01 5.40 8.26
C ILE A 80 -2.98 6.53 8.37
N GLY A 81 -1.99 6.56 7.46
CA GLY A 81 -0.97 7.60 7.39
C GLY A 81 0.44 7.05 7.22
N GLY A 82 1.44 7.75 7.77
CA GLY A 82 2.84 7.33 7.74
C GLY A 82 3.64 7.88 6.56
N ILE A 83 4.93 7.54 6.54
CA ILE A 83 5.92 8.09 5.59
C ILE A 83 5.52 7.77 4.15
N SER A 84 5.05 6.55 3.88
CA SER A 84 4.62 6.13 2.54
C SER A 84 3.41 6.91 2.03
N THR A 85 2.52 7.38 2.92
CA THR A 85 1.38 8.23 2.56
C THR A 85 1.84 9.66 2.28
N ASN A 86 2.71 10.21 3.13
CA ASN A 86 3.17 11.59 3.01
C ASN A 86 4.15 11.77 1.84
N GLN A 87 4.93 10.75 1.53
CA GLN A 87 5.95 10.73 0.47
C GLN A 87 5.58 9.73 -0.62
N PHE A 88 4.31 9.72 -1.05
CA PHE A 88 3.80 8.71 -1.99
C PHE A 88 4.63 8.64 -3.29
N VAL A 89 5.07 9.77 -3.85
CA VAL A 89 5.91 9.77 -5.07
C VAL A 89 7.20 8.98 -4.87
N ALA A 90 7.89 9.19 -3.75
CA ALA A 90 9.11 8.45 -3.42
C ALA A 90 8.82 6.98 -3.16
N SER A 91 7.74 6.69 -2.43
CA SER A 91 7.26 5.32 -2.16
C SER A 91 7.01 4.53 -3.45
N TYR A 92 6.30 5.14 -4.42
CA TYR A 92 6.01 4.52 -5.72
C TYR A 92 7.27 4.37 -6.58
N ARG A 93 8.22 5.31 -6.51
CA ARG A 93 9.50 5.20 -7.22
C ARG A 93 10.33 4.04 -6.69
N GLU A 94 10.43 3.89 -5.37
CA GLU A 94 11.12 2.76 -4.75
C GLU A 94 10.43 1.43 -5.07
N SER A 95 9.09 1.40 -5.01
CA SER A 95 8.32 0.22 -5.40
C SER A 95 8.53 -0.17 -6.86
N MET A 96 8.65 0.80 -7.77
CA MET A 96 8.97 0.56 -9.18
C MET A 96 10.38 -0.03 -9.33
N ALA A 97 11.37 0.51 -8.63
CA ALA A 97 12.74 -0.03 -8.64
C ALA A 97 12.78 -1.47 -8.11
N ALA A 98 12.06 -1.76 -7.03
CA ALA A 98 11.91 -3.11 -6.48
C ALA A 98 11.28 -4.07 -7.49
N ALA A 99 10.24 -3.64 -8.21
CA ALA A 99 9.57 -4.44 -9.23
C ALA A 99 10.50 -4.74 -10.42
N ILE A 100 11.24 -3.75 -10.90
CA ILE A 100 12.22 -3.92 -11.99
C ILE A 100 13.31 -4.91 -11.58
N LEU A 101 13.86 -4.75 -10.37
CA LEU A 101 14.88 -5.66 -9.82
C LEU A 101 14.40 -7.11 -9.74
N ASN A 102 13.10 -7.32 -9.53
CA ASN A 102 12.48 -8.64 -9.38
C ASN A 102 11.75 -9.15 -10.63
N GLY A 103 12.08 -8.61 -11.81
CA GLY A 103 11.70 -9.18 -13.11
C GLY A 103 10.54 -8.47 -13.83
N MET A 104 10.11 -7.29 -13.38
CA MET A 104 9.17 -6.46 -14.15
C MET A 104 9.91 -5.74 -15.29
N PRO A 105 9.41 -5.80 -16.54
CA PRO A 105 9.98 -5.01 -17.62
C PRO A 105 9.92 -3.50 -17.31
N PRO A 106 11.01 -2.73 -17.52
CA PRO A 106 11.03 -1.30 -17.19
C PRO A 106 9.88 -0.50 -17.78
N THR A 107 9.51 -0.75 -19.03
CA THR A 107 8.38 -0.07 -19.70
C THR A 107 7.07 -0.27 -18.95
N SER A 108 6.75 -1.51 -18.57
CA SER A 108 5.55 -1.85 -17.80
C SER A 108 5.59 -1.22 -16.41
N ALA A 109 6.76 -1.20 -15.77
CA ALA A 109 6.96 -0.61 -14.46
C ALA A 109 6.71 0.91 -14.49
N TYR A 110 7.26 1.62 -15.49
CA TYR A 110 7.01 3.04 -15.70
C TYR A 110 5.53 3.35 -15.98
N VAL A 111 4.84 2.55 -16.81
CA VAL A 111 3.40 2.73 -17.06
C VAL A 111 2.61 2.61 -15.76
N THR A 112 2.91 1.59 -14.96
CA THR A 112 2.23 1.34 -13.67
C THR A 112 2.50 2.48 -12.68
N TYR A 113 3.76 2.93 -12.59
CA TYR A 113 4.16 4.08 -11.77
C TYR A 113 3.38 5.35 -12.16
N ASN A 114 3.39 5.72 -13.44
CA ASN A 114 2.72 6.93 -13.90
C ASN A 114 1.20 6.87 -13.67
N TYR A 115 0.58 5.72 -13.91
CA TYR A 115 -0.83 5.50 -13.60
C TYR A 115 -1.15 5.73 -12.11
N GLU A 116 -0.36 5.16 -11.20
CA GLU A 116 -0.59 5.29 -9.76
C GLU A 116 -0.36 6.72 -9.25
N ILE A 117 0.62 7.43 -9.80
CA ILE A 117 0.86 8.85 -9.48
C ILE A 117 -0.33 9.70 -9.94
N LEU A 118 -0.75 9.59 -11.19
CA LEU A 118 -1.88 10.34 -11.75
C LEU A 118 -3.17 10.06 -10.97
N LYS A 119 -3.44 8.78 -10.69
CA LYS A 119 -4.61 8.37 -9.91
C LYS A 119 -4.64 9.02 -8.52
N ASN A 120 -3.51 9.06 -7.81
CA ASN A 120 -3.46 9.67 -6.49
C ASN A 120 -3.62 11.20 -6.55
N ILE A 121 -3.05 11.86 -7.55
CA ILE A 121 -3.25 13.30 -7.76
C ILE A 121 -4.72 13.61 -8.01
N LEU A 122 -5.38 12.87 -8.91
CA LEU A 122 -6.80 13.04 -9.22
C LEU A 122 -7.68 12.81 -7.99
N LEU A 123 -7.43 11.73 -7.23
CA LEU A 123 -8.16 11.43 -6.00
C LEU A 123 -8.00 12.53 -4.95
N ASN A 124 -6.81 13.12 -4.84
CA ASN A 124 -6.56 14.22 -3.91
C ASN A 124 -7.31 15.49 -4.33
N ILE A 125 -7.39 15.79 -5.63
CA ILE A 125 -8.20 16.91 -6.15
C ILE A 125 -9.68 16.69 -5.83
N SER A 126 -10.22 15.49 -6.11
CA SER A 126 -11.62 15.16 -5.81
C SER A 126 -11.94 15.23 -4.31
N ARG A 127 -11.02 14.77 -3.44
CA ARG A 127 -11.17 14.88 -1.98
C ARG A 127 -11.19 16.35 -1.52
N LYS A 128 -10.31 17.19 -2.07
CA LYS A 128 -10.26 18.62 -1.75
C LYS A 128 -11.56 19.34 -2.15
N GLN A 129 -12.12 19.01 -3.32
CA GLN A 129 -13.41 19.55 -3.76
C GLN A 129 -14.58 19.10 -2.86
N ARG A 130 -14.65 17.82 -2.47
CA ARG A 130 -15.69 17.34 -1.54
C ARG A 130 -15.61 17.97 -0.15
N SER A 131 -14.41 18.18 0.37
CA SER A 131 -14.21 18.89 1.64
C SER A 131 -14.61 20.37 1.57
N ALA A 132 -14.39 21.02 0.42
CA ALA A 132 -14.80 22.41 0.20
C ALA A 132 -16.33 22.55 0.06
N PHE A 133 -16.98 21.61 -0.62
CA PHE A 133 -18.45 21.55 -0.75
C PHE A 133 -19.14 21.25 0.60
N GLY A 134 -18.70 20.23 1.33
CA GLY A 134 -19.28 19.86 2.63
C GLY A 134 -19.10 20.92 3.73
N SER A 135 -18.19 21.89 3.55
CA SER A 135 -18.02 23.02 4.45
C SER A 135 -18.96 24.20 4.15
N GLN A 136 -19.56 24.26 2.95
CA GLN A 136 -20.56 25.27 2.60
C GLN A 136 -21.95 24.87 3.09
N ASP A 137 -22.31 23.58 3.05
CA ASP A 137 -23.64 23.10 3.50
C ASP A 137 -23.87 23.23 5.02
N ILE A 138 -22.80 23.33 5.82
CA ILE A 138 -22.91 23.55 7.28
C ILE A 138 -23.16 25.03 7.61
N LYS A 139 -22.71 25.98 6.77
CA LYS A 139 -22.91 27.41 7.02
C LYS A 139 -24.27 27.93 6.56
N THR A 140 -24.95 27.23 5.66
CA THR A 140 -26.28 27.63 5.14
C THR A 140 -27.44 27.17 6.04
N ASN A 141 -27.21 26.23 6.97
CA ASN A 141 -28.24 25.68 7.86
C ASN A 141 -28.25 26.28 9.29
N PHE A 142 -27.46 27.33 9.56
CA PHE A 142 -27.42 28.05 10.84
C PHE A 142 -27.93 29.51 10.72
N SER A 143 -28.70 29.82 9.68
CA SER A 143 -29.29 31.14 9.47
C SER A 143 -30.76 31.03 9.08
N GLN A 144 -31.55 30.35 9.91
CA GLN A 144 -33.00 30.58 10.07
C GLN A 144 -33.39 30.34 11.52
#